data_AF-A0AAV9Q331-F1
#
_entry.id   AF-A0AAV9Q331-F1
#
_cell.length_a   1.000
_cell.length_b   1.000
_cell.length_c   1.000
_cell.angle_alpha   90.00
_cell.angle_beta   90.00
_cell.angle_gamma   90.00
#
_symmetry.space_group_name_H-M   'P 1'
#
loop_
_entity.id
_entity.type
_entity.pdbx_description
1 polymer ?
#
loop_
_entity_poly.entity_id
_entity_poly.type
_entity_poly.pdbx_seq_one_letter_code
_entity_poly.pdbx_strand_id
1 'polypeptide(L)'
;MAQISDRMYADAALQAHQSKIFTQSRPPHVQVYPPGMSKDVFQTVCDELRSIAGEENFFVEKGLMHFMDPFFWNEKKHIPSAAVCPASTTEVQKILEVANRYGVPLWPTSRGKNLG
;
A
#
# COMPACT_ATOMS: atom_id res chain seq x y z
N MET A 1 12.93 6.51 8.80
CA MET A 1 11.52 6.98 8.84
C MET A 1 11.28 7.87 7.64
N ALA A 2 10.80 7.30 6.54
CA ALA A 2 10.39 8.10 5.38
C ALA A 2 9.18 8.94 5.81
N GLN A 3 9.38 10.25 5.89
CA GLN A 3 8.33 11.21 6.19
C GLN A 3 7.48 11.32 4.93
N ILE A 4 6.34 10.62 4.90
CA ILE A 4 5.34 10.83 3.84
C ILE A 4 5.02 12.33 3.89
N SER A 5 5.30 13.05 2.80
CA SER A 5 4.91 14.45 2.71
C SER A 5 3.39 14.53 2.88
N ASP A 6 2.93 15.11 3.99
CA ASP A 6 1.51 15.37 4.21
C ASP A 6 0.92 16.29 3.13
N ARG A 7 1.78 16.94 2.34
CA ARG A 7 1.40 17.81 1.23
C ARG A 7 1.60 17.09 -0.11
N MET A 8 0.49 16.79 -0.75
CA MET A 8 0.37 16.18 -2.08
C MET A 8 0.15 17.25 -3.17
N TYR A 9 -0.51 18.35 -2.84
CA TYR A 9 -0.85 19.42 -3.78
C TYR A 9 -0.21 20.75 -3.39
N ALA A 10 0.24 21.50 -4.41
CA ALA A 10 0.70 22.87 -4.23
C ALA A 10 -0.46 23.81 -3.81
N ASP A 11 -1.64 23.61 -4.38
CA ASP A 11 -2.86 24.35 -4.03
C ASP A 11 -3.40 23.93 -2.65
N ALA A 12 -3.59 24.90 -1.76
CA ALA A 12 -3.99 24.67 -0.38
C ALA A 12 -5.45 24.23 -0.23
N ALA A 13 -6.35 24.73 -1.09
CA ALA A 13 -7.76 24.33 -1.06
C ALA A 13 -7.92 22.90 -1.57
N LEU A 14 -7.18 22.53 -2.62
CA LEU A 14 -7.15 21.16 -3.14
C LEU A 14 -6.53 20.20 -2.12
N GLN A 15 -5.46 20.61 -1.45
CA GLN A 15 -4.87 19.84 -0.35
C GLN A 15 -5.88 19.62 0.78
N ALA A 16 -6.57 20.68 1.22
CA ALA A 16 -7.57 20.57 2.28
C ALA A 16 -8.73 19.65 1.89
N HIS A 17 -9.20 19.71 0.64
CA HIS A 17 -10.26 18.84 0.14
C HIS A 17 -9.81 17.37 0.09
N GLN A 18 -8.58 17.11 -0.37
CA GLN A 18 -8.00 15.76 -0.35
C GLN A 18 -7.87 15.25 1.07
N SER A 19 -7.28 16.02 2.00
CA SER A 19 -7.17 15.60 3.40
C SER A 19 -8.53 15.33 4.02
N LYS A 20 -9.57 16.11 3.70
CA LYS A 20 -10.92 15.89 4.20
C LYS A 20 -11.49 14.53 3.74
N ILE A 21 -11.49 14.26 2.44
CA ILE A 21 -12.06 13.03 1.87
C ILE A 21 -11.28 11.80 2.34
N PHE A 22 -9.95 11.90 2.32
CA PHE A 22 -9.11 10.73 2.49
C PHE A 22 -8.72 10.51 3.95
N THR A 23 -8.69 11.50 4.84
CA THR A 23 -8.25 11.28 6.24
C THR A 23 -9.41 11.03 7.20
N GLN A 24 -10.57 11.69 7.02
CA GLN A 24 -11.65 11.66 8.03
C GLN A 24 -12.50 10.39 8.00
N SER A 25 -12.54 9.70 6.86
CA SER A 25 -13.47 8.59 6.65
C SER A 25 -12.85 7.20 6.89
N ARG A 26 -11.64 7.06 7.46
CA ARG A 26 -10.88 5.79 7.40
C ARG A 26 -10.98 4.90 8.65
N PRO A 27 -10.98 3.55 8.49
CA PRO A 27 -11.00 2.65 9.62
C PRO A 27 -9.65 2.66 10.35
N PRO A 28 -9.59 2.23 11.63
CA PRO A 28 -8.33 1.99 12.31
C PRO A 28 -7.48 0.99 11.51
N HIS A 29 -6.17 1.25 11.39
CA HIS A 29 -5.27 0.31 10.74
C HIS A 29 -5.24 -1.01 11.54
N VAL A 30 -5.69 -2.10 10.90
CA VAL A 30 -5.54 -3.46 11.40
C VAL A 30 -4.52 -4.17 10.53
N GLN A 31 -3.46 -4.70 11.13
CA GLN A 31 -2.52 -5.52 10.37
C GLN A 31 -3.23 -6.80 9.91
N VAL A 32 -3.20 -7.02 8.60
CA VAL A 32 -3.71 -8.25 7.96
C VAL A 32 -2.57 -8.96 7.25
N TYR A 33 -2.73 -10.26 7.06
CA TYR A 33 -1.74 -11.10 6.37
C TYR A 33 -2.37 -11.74 5.14
N PRO A 34 -1.57 -12.02 4.10
CA PRO A 34 -2.02 -12.88 3.01
C PRO A 34 -2.58 -14.22 3.54
N PRO A 35 -3.60 -14.80 2.87
CA PRO A 35 -4.18 -16.07 3.29
C PRO A 35 -3.13 -17.17 3.45
N GLY A 36 -3.13 -17.84 4.60
CA GLY A 36 -2.19 -18.93 4.88
C GLY A 36 -0.75 -18.50 5.18
N MET A 37 -0.47 -17.20 5.27
CA MET A 37 0.88 -16.69 5.55
C MET A 37 1.06 -16.35 7.03
N SER A 38 2.15 -16.83 7.63
CA SER A 38 2.54 -16.46 8.99
C SER A 38 3.16 -15.06 9.03
N LYS A 39 3.21 -14.46 10.23
CA LYS A 39 3.85 -13.16 10.44
C LYS A 39 5.33 -13.17 10.02
N ASP A 40 6.07 -14.22 10.37
CA ASP A 40 7.51 -14.28 10.10
C ASP A 40 7.80 -14.40 8.60
N VAL A 41 7.04 -15.25 7.89
CA VAL A 41 7.14 -15.35 6.43
C VAL A 41 6.78 -14.03 5.77
N PHE A 42 5.70 -13.39 6.24
CA PHE A 42 5.29 -12.10 5.72
C PHE A 42 6.36 -11.02 5.92
N GLN A 43 7.05 -11.02 7.08
CA GLN A 43 8.15 -10.09 7.34
C GLN A 43 9.31 -10.30 6.35
N THR A 44 9.70 -11.55 6.10
CA THR A 44 10.72 -11.87 5.08
C THR A 44 10.31 -11.38 3.70
N VAL A 45 9.05 -11.58 3.29
CA VAL A 45 8.53 -11.05 2.01
C VAL A 45 8.63 -9.52 1.98
N CYS A 46 8.23 -8.84 3.05
CA CYS A 46 8.32 -7.38 3.12
C CYS A 46 9.75 -6.87 2.96
N ASP A 47 10.72 -7.55 3.59
CA ASP A 47 12.13 -7.18 3.51
C ASP A 47 12.68 -7.38 2.09
N GLU A 48 12.33 -8.47 1.41
CA GLU A 48 12.70 -8.70 0.01
C GLU A 48 12.08 -7.65 -0.93
N LEU A 49 10.77 -7.39 -0.81
CA LEU A 49 10.08 -6.39 -1.64
C LEU A 49 10.64 -4.97 -1.43
N ARG A 50 10.93 -4.60 -0.18
CA ARG A 50 11.57 -3.33 0.16
C ARG A 50 12.96 -3.22 -0.45
N SER A 51 13.75 -4.30 -0.43
CA SER A 51 15.08 -4.31 -1.05
C SER A 51 15.04 -4.13 -2.58
N ILE A 52 13.94 -4.54 -3.23
CA ILE A 52 13.76 -4.41 -4.67
C ILE A 52 13.35 -2.97 -5.06
N ALA A 53 12.34 -2.42 -4.39
CA ALA A 53 11.73 -1.14 -4.78
C ALA A 53 12.37 0.08 -4.08
N GLY A 54 13.11 -0.13 -2.99
CA GLY A 54 13.63 0.93 -2.14
C GLY A 54 12.68 1.31 -1.00
N GLU A 55 13.22 1.97 0.02
CA GLU A 55 12.49 2.37 1.23
C GLU A 55 11.34 3.33 0.91
N GLU A 56 11.54 4.29 0.01
CA GLU A 56 10.51 5.26 -0.35
C GLU A 56 9.32 4.69 -1.13
N ASN A 57 9.49 3.50 -1.72
CA ASN A 57 8.49 2.85 -2.58
C ASN A 57 7.84 1.62 -1.93
N PHE A 58 8.04 1.43 -0.64
CA PHE A 58 7.47 0.32 0.12
C PHE A 58 6.67 0.82 1.33
N PHE A 59 5.45 0.34 1.48
CA PHE A 59 4.51 0.84 2.47
C PHE A 59 3.88 -0.28 3.30
N VAL A 60 3.86 -0.09 4.61
CA VAL A 60 3.20 -0.93 5.61
C VAL A 60 2.53 -0.05 6.67
N GLU A 61 1.67 -0.65 7.49
CA GLU A 61 1.00 0.02 8.62
C GLU A 61 0.35 1.35 8.20
N LYS A 62 0.80 2.48 8.76
CA LYS A 62 0.28 3.82 8.47
C LYS A 62 0.53 4.25 7.02
N GLY A 63 1.60 3.76 6.39
CA GLY A 63 1.90 4.06 4.98
C GLY A 63 0.84 3.52 4.01
N LEU A 64 0.06 2.52 4.43
CA LEU A 64 -1.04 1.97 3.63
C LEU A 64 -2.24 2.90 3.50
N MET A 65 -2.24 4.04 4.21
CA MET A 65 -3.33 5.00 4.16
C MET A 65 -3.70 5.40 2.73
N HIS A 66 -2.72 5.53 1.83
CA HIS A 66 -2.96 5.93 0.44
C HIS A 66 -3.50 4.82 -0.46
N PHE A 67 -3.52 3.58 0.00
CA PHE A 67 -3.94 2.39 -0.74
C PHE A 67 -5.30 1.85 -0.29
N MET A 68 -5.91 2.47 0.71
CA MET A 68 -7.27 2.15 1.17
C MET A 68 -8.31 2.95 0.40
N ASP A 69 -9.43 2.30 0.07
CA ASP A 69 -10.61 2.95 -0.48
C ASP A 69 -11.13 4.01 0.51
N PRO A 70 -11.33 5.28 0.11
CA PRO A 70 -11.93 6.30 0.97
C PRO A 70 -13.47 6.20 1.08
N PHE A 71 -14.12 5.41 0.22
CA PHE A 71 -15.58 5.28 0.14
C PHE A 71 -16.09 3.90 0.60
N PHE A 72 -15.31 3.18 1.41
CA PHE A 72 -15.70 1.85 1.87
C PHE A 72 -17.01 1.90 2.67
N TRP A 73 -17.87 0.91 2.43
CA TRP A 73 -19.08 0.67 3.22
C TRP A 73 -18.85 -0.35 4.35
N ASN A 74 -17.79 -1.15 4.27
CA ASN A 74 -17.48 -2.19 5.24
C ASN A 74 -16.01 -2.10 5.69
N GLU A 75 -15.81 -1.67 6.93
CA GLU A 75 -14.51 -1.39 7.57
C GLU A 75 -13.52 -2.56 7.58
N LYS A 76 -13.97 -3.80 7.36
CA LYS A 76 -13.13 -5.01 7.47
C LYS A 76 -12.76 -5.66 6.14
N LYS A 77 -13.20 -5.12 5.01
CA LYS A 77 -12.95 -5.71 3.69
C LYS A 77 -11.90 -4.92 2.92
N HIS A 78 -11.17 -5.61 2.04
CA HIS A 78 -10.21 -5.02 1.09
C HIS A 78 -9.05 -4.24 1.74
N ILE A 79 -8.63 -4.63 2.94
CA ILE A 79 -7.45 -4.05 3.61
C ILE A 79 -6.19 -4.67 2.98
N PRO A 80 -5.26 -3.87 2.42
CA PRO A 80 -3.98 -4.38 1.93
C PRO A 80 -3.07 -4.77 3.10
N SER A 81 -2.24 -5.80 2.94
CA SER A 81 -1.22 -6.19 3.94
C SER A 81 0.06 -5.37 3.81
N ALA A 82 0.45 -5.03 2.58
CA ALA A 82 1.59 -4.18 2.21
C ALA A 82 1.30 -3.54 0.84
N ALA A 83 2.05 -2.51 0.46
CA ALA A 83 2.06 -1.95 -0.89
C ALA A 83 3.49 -1.69 -1.36
N VAL A 84 3.74 -1.92 -2.65
CA VAL A 84 5.03 -1.71 -3.30
C VAL A 84 4.81 -0.98 -4.62
N CYS A 85 5.63 0.04 -4.89
CA CYS A 85 5.53 0.91 -6.06
C CYS A 85 6.79 0.76 -6.93
N PRO A 86 6.86 -0.25 -7.83
CA PRO A 86 8.01 -0.42 -8.70
C PRO A 86 8.15 0.73 -9.71
N ALA A 87 9.38 1.16 -9.97
CA ALA A 87 9.73 2.22 -10.91
C ALA A 87 10.19 1.68 -12.28
N SER A 88 10.40 0.37 -12.40
CA SER A 88 10.89 -0.26 -13.63
C SER A 88 10.25 -1.64 -13.87
N THR A 89 10.26 -2.09 -15.12
CA THR A 89 9.81 -3.44 -15.48
C THR A 89 10.68 -4.53 -14.84
N THR A 90 11.97 -4.25 -14.66
CA THR A 90 12.90 -5.14 -13.96
C THR A 90 12.50 -5.35 -12.50
N GLU A 91 12.08 -4.30 -11.80
CA GLU A 91 11.55 -4.43 -10.44
C GLU A 91 10.24 -5.21 -10.41
N VAL A 92 9.33 -4.98 -11.37
CA VAL A 92 8.10 -5.78 -11.49
C VAL A 92 8.42 -7.27 -11.62
N GLN A 93 9.38 -7.63 -12.47
CA GLN A 93 9.80 -9.03 -12.64
C GLN A 93 10.32 -9.64 -11.33
N LYS A 94 11.20 -8.94 -10.61
CA LYS A 94 11.72 -9.39 -9.31
C LYS A 94 10.62 -9.53 -8.25
N ILE A 95 9.67 -8.59 -8.21
CA ILE A 95 8.50 -8.65 -7.31
C ILE A 95 7.66 -9.89 -7.61
N LEU A 96 7.42 -10.19 -8.89
CA LEU A 96 6.69 -11.39 -9.30
C LEU A 96 7.43 -12.69 -8.92
N GLU A 97 8.76 -12.72 -8.98
CA GLU A 97 9.54 -13.86 -8.52
C GLU A 97 9.35 -14.11 -7.02
N VAL A 98 9.42 -13.06 -6.20
CA VAL A 98 9.16 -13.15 -4.75
C VAL A 98 7.73 -13.60 -4.49
N ALA A 99 6.75 -12.97 -5.14
CA ALA A 99 5.35 -13.29 -4.94
C ALA A 99 5.02 -14.75 -5.29
N ASN A 100 5.55 -15.26 -6.41
CA ASN A 100 5.39 -16.67 -6.78
C ASN A 100 6.05 -17.62 -5.78
N ARG A 101 7.27 -17.29 -5.31
CA ARG A 101 8.03 -18.14 -4.38
C ARG A 101 7.30 -18.34 -3.06
N TYR A 102 6.65 -17.29 -2.54
CA TYR A 102 5.97 -17.31 -1.24
C TYR A 102 4.44 -17.46 -1.35
N GLY A 103 3.88 -17.55 -2.56
CA GLY A 103 2.43 -17.62 -2.78
C GLY A 103 1.68 -16.35 -2.37
N VAL A 104 2.30 -15.17 -2.52
CA VAL A 104 1.71 -13.88 -2.15
C VAL A 104 0.73 -13.44 -3.25
N PRO A 105 -0.57 -13.24 -2.94
CA PRO A 105 -1.51 -12.67 -3.89
C PRO A 105 -1.19 -11.20 -4.14
N LEU A 106 -1.25 -10.77 -5.41
CA LEU A 106 -0.99 -9.39 -5.83
C LEU A 106 -2.25 -8.72 -6.37
N TRP A 107 -2.41 -7.43 -6.07
CA TRP A 107 -3.45 -6.56 -6.63
C TRP A 107 -2.78 -5.41 -7.41
N PRO A 108 -2.49 -5.58 -8.70
CA PRO A 108 -1.82 -4.55 -9.50
C PRO A 108 -2.79 -3.40 -9.80
N THR A 109 -2.33 -2.17 -9.60
CA THR A 109 -3.06 -0.96 -9.99
C THR A 109 -2.11 0.01 -10.67
N SER A 110 -2.62 0.84 -11.59
CA SER A 110 -1.82 1.92 -12.19
C SER A 110 -1.90 3.17 -11.31
N ARG A 111 -2.99 3.94 -11.39
CA ARG A 111 -3.12 5.20 -10.63
C ARG A 111 -4.02 5.12 -9.39
N GLY A 112 -4.64 3.96 -9.15
CA GLY A 112 -5.55 3.78 -8.01
C GLY A 112 -6.75 4.75 -7.99
N LYS A 113 -7.27 5.15 -9.15
CA LYS A 113 -8.39 6.11 -9.28
C LYS A 113 -9.72 5.46 -9.65
N ASN A 114 -9.92 4.21 -9.26
CA ASN A 114 -11.18 3.50 -9.47
C ASN A 114 -12.18 3.84 -8.35
N LEU A 115 -12.67 5.08 -8.35
CA LEU A 115 -13.60 5.60 -7.36
C LEU A 115 -15.03 5.51 -7.91
N GLY A 116 -15.83 4.54 -7.45
CA GLY A 116 -17.23 4.33 -7.87
C GLY A 116 -17.40 3.17 -8.84
#